data_AF-A0A7C5NP47-F1
#
_entry.id   AF-A0A7C5NP47-F1
#
_cell.length_a   1.000
_cell.length_b   1.000
_cell.length_c   1.000
_cell.angle_alpha   90.00
_cell.angle_beta   90.00
_cell.angle_gamma   90.00
#
_symmetry.space_group_name_H-M   'P 1'
#
loop_
_entity.id
_entity.type
_entity.pdbx_description
1 polymer ?
#
loop_
_entity_poly.entity_id
_entity_poly.type
_entity_poly.pdbx_seq_one_letter_code
_entity_poly.pdbx_strand_id
1 'polypeptide(L)' 'MACSLPDAYKQILVLMIKQLTSKKNLNKAYLQVYRNKGAGGIDDIQVTELKSILQATGKRLNEQIERG' A
#
# COMPACT_ATOMS: atom_id res chain seq x y z
N MET A 1 4.55 -27.07 -22.27
CA MET A 1 4.98 -26.49 -20.98
C MET A 1 3.79 -25.74 -20.40
N ALA A 2 2.93 -26.44 -19.66
CA ALA A 2 1.69 -25.87 -19.13
C ALA A 2 1.98 -25.29 -17.74
N CYS A 3 1.84 -23.97 -17.60
CA CYS A 3 1.80 -23.31 -16.32
C CYS A 3 0.59 -23.88 -15.55
N SER A 4 0.83 -24.57 -14.43
CA SER A 4 -0.24 -25.18 -13.64
C SER A 4 -1.19 -24.09 -13.13
N LEU A 5 -2.50 -24.33 -13.12
CA LEU A 5 -3.54 -23.38 -12.68
C LEU A 5 -3.21 -22.62 -11.36
N PRO A 6 -2.59 -23.23 -10.32
CA PRO A 6 -2.18 -22.52 -9.10
C PRO A 6 -1.13 -21.43 -9.33
N ASP A 7 -0.26 -21.59 -10.33
CA ASP A 7 0.82 -20.65 -10.63
C ASP A 7 0.28 -19.38 -11.31
N ALA A 8 -0.79 -19.51 -12.10
CA ALA A 8 -1.48 -18.37 -12.70
C ALA A 8 -2.15 -17.48 -11.64
N TYR A 9 -2.85 -18.05 -10.65
CA TYR A 9 -3.44 -17.28 -9.55
C TYR A 9 -2.37 -16.60 -8.68
N LYS A 10 -1.26 -17.31 -8.43
CA LYS A 10 -0.11 -16.74 -7.71
C LYS A 10 0.50 -15.56 -8.47
N GLN A 11 0.64 -15.67 -9.80
CA GLN A 11 1.11 -14.56 -10.64
C GLN A 11 0.15 -13.37 -10.62
N ILE A 12 -1.16 -13.60 -10.69
CA ILE A 12 -2.17 -12.53 -10.59
C ILE A 12 -2.06 -11.80 -9.24
N LEU A 13 -1.93 -12.54 -8.14
CA LEU A 13 -1.78 -11.96 -6.80
C LEU A 13 -0.52 -11.07 -6.71
N VAL A 14 0.62 -11.56 -7.19
CA VAL A 14 1.88 -10.80 -7.21
C VAL A 14 1.74 -9.52 -8.05
N LEU A 15 1.04 -9.59 -9.19
CA LEU A 15 0.78 -8.41 -10.02
C LEU A 15 -0.12 -7.39 -9.31
N MET A 16 -1.17 -7.86 -8.62
CA MET A 16 -2.05 -6.98 -7.85
C MET A 16 -1.31 -6.27 -6.71
N ILE A 17 -0.50 -7.01 -5.94
CA ILE A 17 0.30 -6.44 -4.86
C ILE A 17 1.26 -5.38 -5.40
N LYS A 18 1.96 -5.64 -6.51
CA LYS A 18 2.86 -4.66 -7.14
C LYS A 18 2.14 -3.41 -7.63
N GLN A 19 0.91 -3.55 -8.16
CA GLN A 19 0.12 -2.38 -8.53
C GLN A 19 -0.31 -1.57 -7.30
N LEU A 20 -0.73 -2.26 -6.24
CA LEU A 20 -1.14 -1.67 -4.96
C LEU A 20 0.01 -0.90 -4.29
N THR A 21 1.21 -1.49 -4.23
CA THR A 21 2.40 -0.87 -3.62
C THR A 21 3.15 0.08 -4.56
N SER A 22 2.67 0.28 -5.79
CA SER A 22 3.31 1.21 -6.74
C SER A 22 3.27 2.65 -6.23
N LYS A 23 4.38 3.39 -6.36
CA LYS A 23 4.48 4.81 -5.97
C LYS A 23 3.34 5.67 -6.53
N LYS A 24 2.92 5.41 -7.78
CA LYS A 24 1.81 6.11 -8.42
C LYS A 24 0.48 5.85 -7.70
N ASN A 25 0.20 4.60 -7.35
CA ASN A 25 -1.02 4.24 -6.61
C ASN A 25 -0.98 4.81 -5.19
N LEU A 26 0.13 4.63 -4.48
CA LEU A 26 0.29 5.11 -3.10
C LEU A 26 0.18 6.64 -3.00
N ASN A 27 0.72 7.40 -3.96
CA ASN A 27 0.55 8.84 -3.97
C ASN A 27 -0.92 9.27 -4.19
N LYS A 28 -1.64 8.57 -5.08
CA LYS A 28 -3.08 8.83 -5.27
C LYS A 28 -3.87 8.51 -4.00
N ALA A 29 -3.59 7.37 -3.36
CA ALA A 29 -4.21 6.98 -2.11
C ALA A 29 -3.93 8.00 -0.99
N TYR A 30 -2.67 8.42 -0.83
CA TYR A 30 -2.29 9.45 0.13
C TYR A 30 -3.09 10.75 -0.09
N LEU A 31 -3.17 11.25 -1.34
CA LEU A 31 -3.92 12.47 -1.64
C LEU A 31 -5.41 12.33 -1.35
N GLN A 32 -5.98 11.15 -1.59
CA GLN A 32 -7.39 10.89 -1.29
C GLN A 32 -7.65 10.88 0.23
N VAL A 33 -6.82 10.19 1.01
CA VAL A 33 -6.89 10.22 2.48
C VAL A 33 -6.75 11.65 3.01
N TYR A 34 -5.76 12.39 2.49
CA TYR A 34 -5.54 13.79 2.87
C TYR A 34 -6.75 14.70 2.60
N ARG A 35 -7.45 14.47 1.48
CA ARG A 35 -8.63 15.25 1.10
C ARG A 35 -9.88 14.88 1.89
N ASN A 36 -10.07 13.59 2.19
CA ASN A 36 -11.23 13.13 2.93
C ASN A 36 -11.27 13.74 4.33
N LYS A 37 -10.08 14.00 4.92
CA LYS A 37 -9.93 14.45 6.32
C LYS A 37 -10.60 13.45 7.28
N GLY A 38 -10.46 13.67 8.57
CA GLY A 38 -11.01 12.80 9.60
C GLY A 38 -10.30 13.02 10.93
N ALA A 39 -10.92 12.56 12.02
CA ALA A 39 -10.23 12.46 13.30
C ALA A 39 -9.16 11.36 13.21
N GLY A 40 -8.12 11.49 14.03
CA GLY A 40 -7.14 10.42 14.24
C GLY A 40 -7.84 9.13 14.67
N GLY A 41 -7.23 7.99 14.31
CA GLY A 41 -7.69 6.68 14.74
C GLY A 41 -7.34 6.41 16.20
N ILE A 42 -7.22 5.12 16.54
CA ILE A 42 -6.75 4.68 17.87
C ILE A 42 -5.30 5.15 18.14
N ASP A 43 -4.54 5.38 17.08
CA ASP A 43 -3.16 5.89 17.11
C ASP A 43 -3.06 7.42 17.25
N ASP A 44 -4.19 8.13 17.22
CA ASP A 44 -4.31 9.60 17.23
C ASP A 44 -3.49 10.32 16.15
N ILE A 45 -3.07 9.59 15.10
CA ILE A 45 -2.28 10.17 14.01
C ILE A 45 -3.15 11.11 13.20
N GLN A 46 -2.76 12.38 13.15
CA GLN A 46 -3.45 13.35 12.31
C GLN A 46 -3.03 13.23 10.85
N VAL A 47 -3.95 13.56 9.95
CA VAL A 47 -3.68 13.49 8.50
C VAL A 47 -2.54 14.41 8.06
N THR A 48 -2.22 15.44 8.84
CA THR A 48 -1.08 16.34 8.67
C THR A 48 0.26 15.68 8.97
N GLU A 49 0.29 14.67 9.83
CA GLU A 49 1.50 13.95 10.24
C GLU A 49 1.76 12.72 9.35
N LEU A 50 0.71 12.20 8.72
CA LEU A 50 0.72 11.00 7.88
C LEU A 50 1.86 11.01 6.83
N LYS A 51 2.11 12.14 6.18
CA LYS A 51 3.16 12.24 5.15
C LYS A 51 4.54 11.93 5.71
N SER A 52 4.89 12.52 6.85
CA SER A 52 6.19 12.36 7.49
C SER A 52 6.40 10.91 7.93
N ILE A 53 5.35 10.30 8.48
CA ILE A 53 5.37 8.89 8.90
C ILE A 53 5.58 7.96 7.69
N LEU A 54 4.86 8.17 6.60
CA LEU A 54 5.00 7.37 5.37
C LEU A 54 6.36 7.56 4.72
N GLN A 55 6.98 8.74 4.81
CA GLN A 55 8.35 8.96 4.33
C GLN A 55 9.38 8.18 5.16
N ALA A 56 9.19 8.09 6.48
CA ALA A 56 10.10 7.38 7.38
C ALA A 56 9.92 5.85 7.33
N THR A 57 8.68 5.38 7.15
CA THR A 57 8.33 3.95 7.33
C THR A 57 7.83 3.26 6.06
N GLY A 58 7.50 3.99 5.00
CA GLY A 58 6.78 3.48 3.83
C GLY A 58 7.49 2.34 3.09
N LYS A 59 8.82 2.35 3.02
CA LYS A 59 9.58 1.24 2.44
C LYS A 59 9.35 -0.06 3.20
N ARG A 60 9.44 -0.01 4.54
CA ARG A 60 9.23 -1.17 5.42
C ARG A 60 7.79 -1.67 5.32
N LEU A 61 6.82 -0.77 5.28
CA LEU A 61 5.39 -1.14 5.14
C LEU A 61 5.12 -1.84 3.80
N ASN A 62 5.70 -1.36 2.70
CA ASN A 62 5.57 -2.01 1.40
C ASN A 62 6.18 -3.42 1.41
N GLU A 63 7.38 -3.58 2.00
CA GLU A 63 8.02 -4.90 2.12
C GLU A 63 7.19 -5.88 2.96
N GLN A 64 6.51 -5.41 4.01
CA GLN A 64 5.60 -6.24 4.80
C GLN A 64 4.39 -6.68 3.98
N ILE A 65 3.75 -5.77 3.25
CA ILE A 65 2.61 -6.07 2.37
C ILE A 65 3.00 -7.06 1.27
N GLU A 66 4.21 -6.91 0.70
CA GLU A 66 4.71 -7.78 -0.37
C GLU A 66 5.03 -9.20 0.08
N ARG A 67 5.28 -9.40 1.37
CA ARG A 67 5.61 -10.72 1.94
C ARG A 67 4.39 -11.49 2.42
N GLY A 68 3.28 -10.80 2.73
CA GLY A 68 2.05 -11.41 3.24
C GLY A 68 2.17 -11.79 4.71
#